data_AF-A0A839FFQ2-F1
#
_entry.id   AF-A0A839FFQ2-F1
#
_cell.length_a   1.000
_cell.length_b   1.000
_cell.length_c   1.000
_cell.angle_alpha   90.00
_cell.angle_beta   90.00
_cell.angle_gamma   90.00
#
_symmetry.space_group_name_H-M   'P 1'
#
loop_
_entity.id
_entity.type
_entity.pdbx_description
1 polymer ?
#
loop_
_entity_poly.entity_id
_entity_poly.type
_entity_poly.pdbx_seq_one_letter_code
_entity_poly.pdbx_strand_id
1 'polypeptide(L)'
;MNNRFFRLEPSVDFMGHVIWERSKIRETCWVRASSEQDARLIASIKLNSSGSAGKSASESPWLNGLLVQCNQDVPPLDFGNRSLMTVSGKTYL
;
A
#
# COMPACT_ATOMS: atom_id res chain seq x y z
N MET A 1 7.68 -9.96 -17.44
CA MET A 1 6.44 -9.28 -17.00
C MET A 1 6.72 -7.79 -16.96
N ASN A 2 5.89 -6.95 -17.59
CA ASN A 2 6.10 -5.51 -17.61
C ASN A 2 5.55 -4.90 -16.32
N ASN A 3 6.43 -4.42 -15.44
CA ASN A 3 6.01 -3.74 -14.22
C ASN A 3 5.41 -2.37 -14.55
N ARG A 4 4.27 -2.06 -13.92
CA ARG A 4 3.60 -0.77 -13.96
C ARG A 4 3.53 -0.17 -12.56
N PHE A 5 3.15 1.10 -12.48
CA PHE A 5 2.90 1.75 -11.21
C PHE A 5 1.41 1.72 -10.88
N PHE A 6 1.13 1.49 -9.60
CA PHE A 6 -0.20 1.45 -9.04
C PHE A 6 -0.24 2.40 -7.86
N ARG A 7 -1.21 3.32 -7.85
CA ARG A 7 -1.53 4.21 -6.74
C ARG A 7 -2.57 3.54 -5.85
N LEU A 8 -2.19 3.32 -4.59
CA LEU A 8 -3.06 2.85 -3.53
C LEU A 8 -3.51 4.05 -2.69
N GLU A 9 -4.80 4.30 -2.68
CA GLU A 9 -5.43 5.44 -2.03
C GLU A 9 -6.37 4.97 -0.91
N PRO A 10 -6.04 5.25 0.36
CA PRO A 10 -6.95 5.05 1.48
C PRO A 10 -8.28 5.78 1.26
N SER A 11 -9.39 5.07 1.41
CA SER A 11 -10.71 5.69 1.41
C SER A 11 -10.89 6.56 2.64
N VAL A 12 -11.20 7.84 2.43
CA VAL A 12 -11.37 8.86 3.48
C VAL A 12 -12.42 8.43 4.50
N ASP A 13 -13.49 7.78 4.05
CA ASP A 13 -14.60 7.29 4.89
C ASP A 13 -14.14 6.27 5.95
N PHE A 14 -13.02 5.57 5.70
CA PHE A 14 -12.54 4.49 6.56
C PHE A 14 -11.20 4.79 7.23
N MET A 15 -10.63 5.99 7.08
CA MET A 15 -9.33 6.34 7.67
C MET A 15 -9.32 6.31 9.21
N GLY A 16 -10.49 6.48 9.85
CA GLY A 16 -10.66 6.36 11.30
C GLY A 16 -10.80 4.93 11.80
N HIS A 17 -10.92 3.93 10.91
CA HIS A 17 -11.17 2.54 11.32
C HIS A 17 -9.95 1.91 12.00
N VAL A 18 -10.18 1.15 13.07
CA VAL A 18 -9.13 0.50 13.90
C VAL A 18 -8.18 -0.40 13.10
N ILE A 19 -8.64 -0.92 11.97
CA ILE A 19 -7.81 -1.75 11.06
C ILE A 19 -6.53 -1.03 10.61
N TRP A 20 -6.54 0.30 10.55
CA TRP A 20 -5.38 1.10 10.17
C TRP A 20 -4.26 1.11 11.21
N GLU A 21 -4.49 0.67 12.45
CA GLU A 21 -3.40 0.43 13.43
C GLU A 21 -2.40 -0.63 12.96
N ARG A 22 -2.83 -1.51 12.05
CA ARG A 22 -1.99 -2.53 11.43
C ARG A 22 -1.05 -1.95 10.37
N SER A 23 -1.26 -0.70 9.96
CA SER A 23 -0.40 -0.06 8.96
C SER A 23 0.52 1.00 9.56
N LYS A 24 1.74 1.07 9.02
CA LYS A 24 2.73 2.13 9.28
C LYS A 24 2.30 3.50 8.78
N ILE A 25 1.40 3.56 7.78
CA ILE A 25 0.92 4.80 7.18
C ILE A 25 -0.58 4.76 6.97
N ARG A 26 -1.18 5.95 6.85
CA ARG A 26 -2.59 6.16 6.48
C ARG A 26 -2.68 7.22 5.38
N GLU A 27 -1.85 7.10 4.36
CA GLU A 27 -1.77 8.06 3.26
C GLU A 27 -1.60 7.34 1.92
N THR A 28 -1.87 8.05 0.82
CA THR A 28 -1.69 7.54 -0.53
C THR A 28 -0.25 7.13 -0.80
N CYS A 29 -0.07 6.04 -1.55
CA CYS A 29 1.24 5.59 -1.99
C CYS A 29 1.24 4.97 -3.39
N TRP A 30 2.41 4.94 -4.02
CA TRP A 30 2.64 4.26 -5.28
C TRP A 30 3.50 3.03 -5.08
N VAL A 31 3.18 1.98 -5.82
CA VAL A 31 3.89 0.70 -5.82
C VAL A 31 4.16 0.28 -7.26
N ARG A 32 5.37 -0.22 -7.51
CA ARG A 32 5.73 -0.83 -8.79
C ARG A 32 5.44 -2.33 -8.74
N ALA A 33 4.48 -2.80 -9.55
CA ALA A 33 3.99 -4.18 -9.53
C ALA A 33 3.58 -4.68 -10.92
N SER A 34 3.34 -5.98 -11.04
CA SER A 34 2.88 -6.59 -12.31
C SER A 34 1.35 -6.58 -12.46
N SER A 35 0.63 -6.50 -11.34
CA SER A 35 -0.82 -6.50 -11.25
C SER A 35 -1.29 -5.69 -10.04
N GLU A 36 -2.60 -5.37 -9.98
CA GLU A 36 -3.20 -4.75 -8.80
C GLU A 36 -3.06 -5.66 -7.56
N GLN A 37 -3.28 -6.97 -7.73
CA GLN A 37 -3.16 -7.93 -6.64
C GLN A 37 -1.74 -7.95 -6.06
N ASP A 38 -0.71 -7.91 -6.92
CA ASP A 38 0.68 -7.80 -6.49
C ASP A 38 0.95 -6.46 -5.79
N ALA A 39 0.40 -5.36 -6.31
CA ALA A 39 0.58 -4.04 -5.70
C ALA A 39 0.04 -4.00 -4.27
N ARG A 40 -1.16 -4.56 -4.07
CA ARG A 40 -1.79 -4.69 -2.75
C ARG A 40 -1.00 -5.60 -1.82
N LEU A 41 -0.45 -6.71 -2.33
CA LEU A 41 0.38 -7.62 -1.55
C LEU A 41 1.71 -6.97 -1.14
N ILE A 42 2.37 -6.24 -2.03
CA ILE A 42 3.60 -5.51 -1.72
C ILE A 42 3.32 -4.44 -0.66
N ALA A 43 2.26 -3.64 -0.84
CA ALA A 43 1.86 -2.63 0.14
C ALA A 43 1.56 -3.27 1.50
N SER A 44 0.81 -4.38 1.52
CA SER A 44 0.47 -5.07 2.76
C SER A 44 1.71 -5.58 3.49
N ILE A 45 2.71 -6.13 2.80
CA ILE A 45 3.96 -6.61 3.38
C ILE A 45 4.80 -5.45 3.90
N LYS A 46 5.00 -4.40 3.09
CA LYS A 46 5.90 -3.29 3.42
C LYS A 46 5.36 -2.40 4.52
N LEU A 47 4.05 -2.17 4.51
CA LEU A 47 3.38 -1.23 5.39
C LEU A 47 2.75 -1.90 6.61
N ASN A 48 2.87 -3.22 6.82
CA ASN A 48 2.43 -3.85 8.07
C ASN A 48 3.32 -3.38 9.24
N SER A 49 2.70 -2.99 10.35
CA SER A 49 3.39 -2.60 11.57
C SER A 49 4.05 -3.83 12.23
N SER A 50 5.28 -3.69 12.72
CA SER A 50 6.07 -4.81 13.30
C SER A 50 5.42 -5.41 14.56
N GLY A 51 4.52 -4.68 15.23
CA GLY A 51 3.74 -5.16 16.38
C GLY A 51 2.60 -6.12 16.03
N SER A 52 2.35 -6.36 14.73
CA SER A 52 1.34 -7.32 14.24
C SER A 52 1.83 -8.78 14.26
N ALA A 53 2.94 -9.08 14.95
CA ALA A 53 3.50 -10.42 15.06
C ALA A 53 2.47 -11.39 15.66
N GLY A 54 1.86 -12.21 14.81
CA GLY A 54 0.78 -13.14 15.16
C GLY A 54 -0.54 -12.90 14.44
N LYS A 55 -0.70 -11.77 13.74
CA LYS A 55 -1.90 -11.46 12.96
C LYS A 55 -1.59 -11.55 11.46
N SER A 56 -2.30 -12.43 10.77
CA SER A 56 -2.07 -12.76 9.35
C SER A 56 -2.08 -11.52 8.44
N ALA A 57 -1.23 -11.50 7.42
CA ALA A 57 -1.18 -10.44 6.40
C ALA A 57 -2.55 -10.22 5.70
N SER A 58 -3.42 -11.23 5.75
CA SER A 58 -4.82 -11.19 5.28
C SER A 58 -5.69 -10.14 5.98
N GLU A 59 -5.26 -9.56 7.10
CA GLU A 59 -5.99 -8.50 7.81
C GLU A 59 -5.44 -7.08 7.53
N SER A 60 -4.59 -6.93 6.52
CA SER A 60 -4.03 -5.63 6.15
C SER A 60 -5.06 -4.74 5.44
N PRO A 61 -5.20 -3.44 5.78
CA PRO A 61 -6.13 -2.55 5.09
C PRO A 61 -5.84 -2.45 3.59
N TRP A 62 -4.58 -2.59 3.20
CA TRP A 62 -4.11 -2.52 1.81
C TRP A 62 -4.64 -3.64 0.91
N LEU A 63 -5.07 -4.76 1.48
CA LEU A 63 -5.67 -5.87 0.73
C LEU A 63 -7.18 -5.68 0.50
N ASN A 64 -7.83 -4.74 1.19
CA ASN A 64 -9.27 -4.56 1.13
C ASN A 64 -9.65 -3.46 0.13
N GLY A 65 -10.39 -3.84 -0.93
CA GLY A 65 -10.84 -2.91 -1.97
C GLY A 65 -11.83 -1.83 -1.51
N LEU A 66 -12.53 -2.03 -0.38
CA LEU A 66 -13.40 -1.00 0.21
C LEU A 66 -12.61 0.04 0.99
N LEU A 67 -11.48 -0.36 1.59
CA LEU A 67 -10.64 0.52 2.41
C LEU A 67 -9.59 1.25 1.59
N VAL A 68 -9.12 0.64 0.50
CA VAL A 68 -8.05 1.16 -0.34
C VAL A 68 -8.42 0.95 -1.81
N GLN A 69 -8.57 2.06 -2.52
CA GLN A 69 -8.68 2.05 -3.97
C GLN A 69 -7.30 1.82 -4.59
N CYS A 70 -7.23 1.06 -5.68
CA CYS A 70 -5.98 0.81 -6.40
C CYS A 70 -6.19 1.11 -7.87
N ASN A 71 -5.45 2.09 -8.38
CA ASN A 71 -5.54 2.53 -9.77
C ASN A 71 -4.16 2.50 -10.41
N GLN A 72 -4.07 2.19 -11.69
CA GLN A 72 -2.81 2.41 -12.43
C GLN A 72 -2.56 3.91 -12.53
N ASP A 73 -1.38 4.34 -12.13
CA ASP A 73 -1.02 5.75 -12.04
C ASP A 73 0.50 5.93 -12.09
N VAL A 74 0.97 7.08 -12.53
CA VAL A 74 2.41 7.39 -12.64
C VAL A 74 2.84 8.21 -11.40
N PRO A 75 3.84 7.75 -10.63
CA PRO A 75 4.31 8.50 -9.47
C PRO A 75 5.04 9.79 -9.89
N PRO A 76 5.12 10.80 -9.00
CA PRO A 76 5.83 12.05 -9.28
C PRO A 76 7.35 11.87 -9.41
N LEU A 77 7.90 10.78 -8.85
CA LEU A 77 9.32 10.43 -8.91
C LEU A 77 9.46 8.93 -9.19
N ASP A 78 10.50 8.57 -9.95
CA ASP A 78 10.81 7.16 -10.19
C ASP A 78 11.44 6.52 -8.93
N PHE A 79 11.11 5.25 -8.67
CA PHE A 79 11.64 4.50 -7.54
C PHE A 79 11.84 3.01 -7.89
N GLY A 80 12.66 2.35 -7.07
CA GLY A 80 13.10 0.98 -7.29
C GLY A 80 11.97 -0.04 -7.36
N ASN A 81 12.25 -1.17 -8.03
CA ASN A 81 11.35 -2.33 -8.02
C ASN A 81 11.16 -2.83 -6.57
N ARG A 82 9.93 -3.22 -6.22
CA ARG A 82 9.54 -3.69 -4.87
C ARG A 82 9.65 -2.65 -3.75
N SER A 83 9.96 -1.40 -4.10
CA SER A 83 9.85 -0.26 -3.19
C SER A 83 8.46 0.36 -3.27
N LEU A 84 8.11 1.14 -2.26
CA LEU A 84 6.87 1.91 -2.19
C LEU A 84 7.20 3.36 -1.85
N MET A 85 6.56 4.31 -2.51
CA MET A 85 6.72 5.75 -2.24
C MET A 85 5.39 6.33 -1.79
N THR A 86 5.38 7.11 -0.72
CA THR A 86 4.17 7.80 -0.23
C THR A 86 4.00 9.17 -0.87
N VAL A 87 2.80 9.74 -0.78
CA VAL A 87 2.53 11.13 -1.20
C VAL A 87 3.33 12.15 -0.40
N SER A 88 3.68 11.86 0.85
CA SER A 88 4.65 12.65 1.63
C SER A 88 6.11 12.47 1.23
N GLY A 89 6.42 11.64 0.23
CA GLY A 89 7.79 11.41 -0.27
C GLY A 89 8.60 10.38 0.53
N LYS A 90 8.00 9.65 1.47
CA LYS A 90 8.68 8.58 2.21
C LYS A 90 8.78 7.33 1.35
N THR A 91 9.95 6.70 1.35
CA THR A 91 10.18 5.45 0.64
C THR A 91 10.30 4.28 1.61
N TYR A 92 9.58 3.20 1.33
CA TYR A 92 9.65 1.94 2.06
C TYR A 92 10.30 0.89 1.18
N LEU A 93 11.45 0.37 1.63
CA LEU A 93 12.30 -0.58 0.89
C LEU A 93 11.96 -2.04 1.15
#